data_AF-A0A1M3PYR8-F1
#
_entry.id   AF-A0A1M3PYR8-F1
#
_cell.length_a   1.000
_cell.length_b   1.000
_cell.length_c   1.000
_cell.angle_alpha   90.00
_cell.angle_beta   90.00
_cell.angle_gamma   90.00
#
_symmetry.space_group_name_H-M   'P 1'
#
loop_
_entity.id
_entity.type
_entity.pdbx_description
1 polymer ?
#
loop_
_entity_poly.entity_id
_entity_poly.type
_entity_poly.pdbx_seq_one_letter_code
_entity_poly.pdbx_strand_id
1 'polypeptide(L)'
;MNRFEQAVYDCMKPTEALLAQTTNPLHRKILLNFWRHVHLEGAGLYDRICSDDMMVANPVYRVTWGANPAVLEGRDAVLAFYNSVGDVVLWNSDDKIAVADWGVADELTFNLLGLGGIMQAIGYAVPDPHKFYHVQSRQAFIWPYDSHARLAGEHLYEDKTSLTWVEVDEAELTTAARVKEIQKELLDQLHARFGENFWVYEGEKATA
;
A
#
# COMPACT_ATOMS: atom_id res chain seq x y z
N MET A 1 -3.11 22.26 -4.80
CA MET A 1 -2.83 20.82 -4.82
C MET A 1 -2.06 20.49 -6.08
N ASN A 2 -0.86 19.94 -5.97
CA ASN A 2 -0.05 19.59 -7.13
C ASN A 2 -0.46 18.21 -7.69
N ARG A 3 0.14 17.80 -8.83
CA ARG A 3 -0.22 16.54 -9.50
C ARG A 3 0.07 15.29 -8.66
N PHE A 4 1.13 15.30 -7.84
CA PHE A 4 1.49 14.17 -6.99
C PHE A 4 0.50 14.02 -5.83
N GLU A 5 0.12 15.13 -5.20
CA GLU A 5 -0.91 15.11 -4.15
C GLU A 5 -2.25 14.60 -4.69
N GLN A 6 -2.69 15.07 -5.87
CA GLN A 6 -3.91 14.56 -6.49
C GLN A 6 -3.82 13.06 -6.76
N ALA A 7 -2.66 12.56 -7.20
CA ALA A 7 -2.46 11.12 -7.41
C ALA A 7 -2.58 10.33 -6.10
N VAL A 8 -2.11 10.87 -4.97
CA VAL A 8 -2.33 10.27 -3.63
C VAL A 8 -3.81 10.25 -3.27
N TYR A 9 -4.57 11.33 -3.50
CA TYR A 9 -6.02 11.31 -3.27
C TYR A 9 -6.75 10.27 -4.14
N ASP A 10 -6.20 9.98 -5.31
CA ASP A 10 -6.83 9.12 -6.31
C ASP A 10 -6.46 7.63 -6.18
N CYS A 11 -5.41 7.30 -5.42
CA CYS A 11 -4.79 5.97 -5.40
C CYS A 11 -5.75 4.83 -5.00
N MET A 12 -6.83 5.12 -4.28
CA MET A 12 -7.79 4.10 -3.85
C MET A 12 -9.12 4.08 -4.63
N LYS A 13 -9.26 4.92 -5.67
CA LYS A 13 -10.46 4.92 -6.53
C LYS A 13 -10.77 3.55 -7.15
N PRO A 14 -9.79 2.75 -7.61
CA PRO A 14 -10.06 1.41 -8.13
C PRO A 14 -10.63 0.46 -7.06
N THR A 15 -10.11 0.53 -5.83
CA THR A 15 -10.62 -0.25 -4.69
C THR A 15 -12.02 0.18 -4.30
N GLU A 16 -12.31 1.48 -4.31
CA GLU A 16 -13.66 2.00 -4.10
C GLU A 16 -14.66 1.43 -5.10
N ALA A 17 -14.31 1.47 -6.39
CA ALA A 17 -15.14 0.95 -7.46
C ALA A 17 -15.39 -0.56 -7.30
N LEU A 18 -14.34 -1.34 -6.98
CA LEU A 18 -14.47 -2.77 -6.73
C LEU A 18 -15.35 -3.07 -5.50
N LEU A 19 -15.20 -2.31 -4.41
CA LEU A 19 -16.02 -2.46 -3.21
C LEU A 19 -17.51 -2.19 -3.49
N ALA A 20 -17.82 -1.22 -4.36
CA ALA A 20 -19.20 -0.87 -4.70
C ALA A 20 -19.96 -2.02 -5.40
N GLN A 21 -19.27 -2.83 -6.21
CA GLN A 21 -19.85 -3.97 -6.93
C GLN A 21 -19.73 -5.31 -6.17
N THR A 22 -18.94 -5.38 -5.11
CA THR A 22 -18.71 -6.62 -4.36
C THR A 22 -19.84 -6.89 -3.37
N THR A 23 -20.48 -8.05 -3.48
CA THR A 23 -21.61 -8.45 -2.62
C THR A 23 -21.23 -9.45 -1.53
N ASN A 24 -20.20 -10.28 -1.76
CA ASN A 24 -19.73 -11.26 -0.78
C ASN A 24 -19.25 -10.54 0.50
N PRO A 25 -19.84 -10.85 1.69
CA PRO A 25 -19.51 -10.16 2.94
C PRO A 25 -18.03 -10.24 3.33
N LEU A 26 -17.39 -11.39 3.15
CA LEU A 26 -15.96 -11.58 3.45
C LEU A 26 -15.12 -10.72 2.51
N HIS A 27 -15.38 -10.77 1.19
CA HIS A 27 -14.62 -9.99 0.20
C HIS A 27 -14.73 -8.49 0.45
N ARG A 28 -15.91 -8.00 0.82
CA ARG A 28 -16.10 -6.59 1.20
C ARG A 28 -15.21 -6.20 2.39
N LYS A 29 -15.08 -7.08 3.38
CA LYS A 29 -14.22 -6.83 4.55
C LYS A 29 -12.73 -6.92 4.23
N ILE A 30 -12.33 -7.85 3.37
CA ILE A 30 -10.97 -7.92 2.82
C ILE A 30 -10.61 -6.60 2.11
N LEU A 31 -11.47 -6.10 1.23
CA LEU A 31 -11.24 -4.82 0.52
C LEU A 31 -11.18 -3.62 1.46
N LEU A 32 -12.01 -3.60 2.51
CA LEU A 32 -11.98 -2.53 3.51
C LEU A 32 -10.73 -2.59 4.40
N ASN A 33 -10.26 -3.79 4.74
CA ASN A 33 -8.97 -3.98 5.42
C ASN A 33 -7.83 -3.50 4.52
N PHE A 34 -7.77 -3.94 3.26
CA PHE A 34 -6.78 -3.50 2.27
C PHE A 34 -6.76 -1.98 2.10
N TRP A 35 -7.93 -1.36 1.94
CA TRP A 35 -8.03 0.09 1.78
C TRP A 35 -7.53 0.82 3.04
N ARG A 36 -7.95 0.37 4.22
CA ARG A 36 -7.44 0.91 5.49
C ARG A 36 -5.92 0.75 5.60
N HIS A 37 -5.38 -0.40 5.19
CA HIS A 37 -3.96 -0.70 5.23
C HIS A 37 -3.16 0.31 4.42
N VAL A 38 -3.53 0.56 3.16
CA VAL A 38 -2.81 1.51 2.29
C VAL A 38 -2.73 2.91 2.92
N HIS A 39 -3.84 3.39 3.52
CA HIS A 39 -3.83 4.69 4.20
C HIS A 39 -3.02 4.69 5.49
N LEU A 40 -3.03 3.61 6.27
CA LEU A 40 -2.18 3.49 7.46
C LEU A 40 -0.69 3.48 7.10
N GLU A 41 -0.33 2.78 6.02
CA GLU A 41 1.04 2.69 5.55
C GLU A 41 1.53 4.06 5.08
N GLY A 42 0.77 4.73 4.21
CA GLY A 42 1.07 6.08 3.76
C GLY A 42 1.08 7.12 4.90
N ALA A 43 0.32 6.89 5.98
CA ALA A 43 0.32 7.73 7.17
C ALA A 43 1.47 7.45 8.16
N GLY A 44 2.24 6.36 7.96
CA GLY A 44 3.28 5.91 8.88
C GLY A 44 2.75 5.32 10.20
N LEU A 45 1.54 4.74 10.19
CA LEU A 45 0.87 4.19 11.37
C LEU A 45 1.02 2.67 11.45
N TYR A 46 2.26 2.17 11.33
CA TYR A 46 2.57 0.75 11.16
C TYR A 46 2.13 -0.15 12.32
N ASP A 47 2.14 0.35 13.56
CA ASP A 47 1.64 -0.42 14.71
C ASP A 47 0.15 -0.78 14.56
N ARG A 48 -0.63 0.09 13.90
CA ARG A 48 -2.06 -0.15 13.64
C ARG A 48 -2.30 -1.09 12.46
N ILE A 49 -1.30 -1.30 11.61
CA ILE A 49 -1.32 -2.32 10.57
C ILE A 49 -1.09 -3.69 11.21
N CYS A 50 -0.17 -3.76 12.18
CA CYS A 50 0.21 -4.99 12.86
C CYS A 50 -0.76 -5.40 14.00
N SER A 51 -1.90 -4.75 14.14
CA SER A 51 -2.89 -5.06 15.19
C SER A 51 -3.62 -6.39 14.92
N ASP A 52 -4.16 -7.00 15.97
CA ASP A 52 -4.78 -8.32 15.94
C ASP A 52 -6.02 -8.44 15.04
N ASP A 53 -6.67 -7.32 14.78
CA ASP A 53 -7.85 -7.18 13.94
C ASP A 53 -7.52 -6.79 12.49
N MET A 54 -6.25 -6.52 12.17
CA MET A 54 -5.77 -6.18 10.82
C MET A 54 -4.93 -7.28 10.20
N MET A 55 -4.01 -7.86 10.97
CA MET A 55 -2.98 -8.78 10.49
C MET A 55 -2.95 -10.04 11.36
N VAL A 56 -2.67 -11.19 10.77
CA VAL A 56 -2.48 -12.45 11.53
C VAL A 56 -1.22 -12.38 12.41
N ALA A 57 -1.07 -13.30 13.36
CA ALA A 57 0.10 -13.31 14.25
C ALA A 57 1.42 -13.61 13.52
N ASN A 58 1.38 -14.47 12.50
CA ASN A 58 2.54 -14.90 11.73
C ASN A 58 2.34 -14.58 10.23
N PRO A 59 2.35 -13.30 9.83
CA PRO A 59 2.28 -12.92 8.43
C PRO A 59 3.55 -13.36 7.69
N VAL A 60 3.45 -13.61 6.38
CA VAL A 60 4.61 -13.89 5.54
C VAL A 60 4.64 -12.93 4.36
N TYR A 61 5.69 -12.11 4.30
CA TYR A 61 5.91 -11.20 3.18
C TYR A 61 6.98 -11.77 2.26
N ARG A 62 6.76 -11.65 0.95
CA ARG A 62 7.70 -12.04 -0.11
C ARG A 62 7.93 -10.83 -0.99
N VAL A 63 9.02 -10.12 -0.76
CA VAL A 63 9.28 -8.84 -1.40
C VAL A 63 10.39 -9.04 -2.43
N THR A 64 10.07 -8.79 -3.70
CA THR A 64 11.04 -8.68 -4.79
C THR A 64 11.01 -7.26 -5.34
N TRP A 65 11.49 -6.33 -4.53
CA TRP A 65 11.54 -4.90 -4.83
C TRP A 65 12.99 -4.41 -4.81
N GLY A 66 13.37 -3.62 -5.82
CA GLY A 66 14.72 -3.08 -5.90
C GLY A 66 15.77 -4.19 -5.99
N ALA A 67 16.96 -3.96 -5.45
CA ALA A 67 18.10 -4.88 -5.60
C ALA A 67 18.03 -6.15 -4.74
N ASN A 68 17.31 -6.11 -3.61
CA ASN A 68 17.47 -7.11 -2.54
C ASN A 68 16.12 -7.78 -2.22
N PRO A 69 15.81 -8.93 -2.84
CA PRO A 69 14.62 -9.68 -2.50
C PRO A 69 14.73 -10.30 -1.10
N ALA A 70 13.61 -10.37 -0.38
CA ALA A 70 13.55 -10.90 0.98
C ALA A 70 12.24 -11.65 1.26
N VAL A 71 12.31 -12.57 2.23
CA VAL A 71 11.14 -13.15 2.88
C VAL A 71 11.13 -12.68 4.33
N LEU A 72 10.02 -12.14 4.79
CA LEU A 72 9.84 -11.63 6.15
C LEU A 72 8.75 -12.46 6.83
N GLU A 73 9.03 -12.97 8.02
CA GLU A 73 8.11 -13.83 8.75
C GLU A 73 7.82 -13.23 10.13
N GLY A 74 6.54 -13.15 10.47
CA GLY A 74 6.10 -12.57 11.74
C GLY A 74 5.97 -11.05 11.69
N ARG A 75 5.12 -10.52 12.58
CA ARG A 75 4.83 -9.08 12.64
C ARG A 75 6.06 -8.23 12.92
N ASP A 76 7.00 -8.72 13.72
CA ASP A 76 8.23 -7.99 14.05
C ASP A 76 9.09 -7.74 12.81
N ALA A 77 9.22 -8.75 11.93
CA ALA A 77 9.98 -8.60 10.69
C ALA A 77 9.27 -7.68 9.69
N VAL A 78 7.94 -7.75 9.62
CA VAL A 78 7.12 -6.86 8.77
C VAL A 78 7.20 -5.40 9.26
N LEU A 79 7.09 -5.17 10.57
CA LEU A 79 7.22 -3.84 11.16
C LEU A 79 8.63 -3.25 10.96
N ALA A 80 9.67 -4.08 11.10
CA ALA A 80 11.04 -3.67 10.80
C ALA A 80 11.22 -3.26 9.33
N PHE A 81 10.57 -3.98 8.40
CA PHE A 81 10.57 -3.63 6.98
C PHE A 81 9.88 -2.28 6.72
N TYR A 82 8.68 -2.03 7.26
CA TYR A 82 8.02 -0.73 7.12
C TYR A 82 8.88 0.42 7.66
N ASN A 83 9.50 0.25 8.82
CA ASN A 83 10.39 1.25 9.41
C ASN A 83 11.70 1.45 8.63
N SER A 84 12.07 0.51 7.74
CA SER A 84 13.27 0.63 6.90
C SER A 84 13.05 1.49 5.66
N VAL A 85 11.79 1.68 5.25
CA VAL A 85 11.43 2.55 4.13
C VAL A 85 11.63 3.99 4.59
N GLY A 86 12.63 4.68 4.01
CA GLY A 86 12.97 6.05 4.37
C GLY A 86 11.86 7.06 4.01
N ASP A 87 12.13 8.36 4.21
CA ASP A 87 11.19 9.44 3.84
C ASP A 87 11.10 9.61 2.31
N VAL A 88 10.36 8.71 1.67
CA VAL A 88 10.00 8.73 0.26
C VAL A 88 8.48 8.86 0.12
N VAL A 89 8.02 9.58 -0.89
CA VAL A 89 6.59 9.66 -1.23
C VAL A 89 6.23 8.46 -2.09
N LEU A 90 5.21 7.70 -1.69
CA LEU A 90 4.77 6.47 -2.35
C LEU A 90 3.28 6.54 -2.68
N TRP A 91 2.89 6.03 -3.84
CA TRP A 91 1.49 5.77 -4.20
C TRP A 91 1.39 4.76 -5.34
N ASN A 92 0.23 4.09 -5.42
CA ASN A 92 -0.16 3.24 -6.54
C ASN A 92 -1.06 3.99 -7.54
N SER A 93 -1.01 3.57 -8.80
CA SER A 93 -1.90 4.02 -9.87
C SER A 93 -2.13 2.91 -10.90
N ASP A 94 -3.11 3.09 -11.79
CA ASP A 94 -3.42 2.15 -12.88
C ASP A 94 -3.69 0.71 -12.40
N ASP A 95 -4.32 0.59 -11.23
CA ASP A 95 -4.59 -0.67 -10.55
C ASP A 95 -5.60 -1.52 -11.32
N LYS A 96 -5.30 -2.82 -11.36
CA LYS A 96 -6.18 -3.88 -11.84
C LYS A 96 -6.42 -4.84 -10.70
N ILE A 97 -7.32 -4.42 -9.82
CA ILE A 97 -7.59 -5.09 -8.56
C ILE A 97 -8.71 -6.14 -8.68
N ALA A 98 -8.50 -7.28 -8.02
CA ALA A 98 -9.49 -8.33 -7.82
C ALA A 98 -9.44 -8.86 -6.38
N VAL A 99 -10.57 -9.36 -5.89
CA VAL A 99 -10.69 -9.98 -4.57
C VAL A 99 -11.27 -11.39 -4.70
N ALA A 100 -10.81 -12.29 -3.84
CA ALA A 100 -11.29 -13.66 -3.71
C ALA A 100 -11.21 -14.11 -2.25
N ASP A 101 -11.69 -15.33 -1.94
CA ASP A 101 -11.67 -15.89 -0.59
C ASP A 101 -10.26 -15.95 0.01
N TRP A 102 -9.24 -16.09 -0.86
CA TRP A 102 -7.85 -16.16 -0.45
C TRP A 102 -7.21 -14.79 -0.24
N GLY A 103 -7.81 -13.68 -0.73
CA GLY A 103 -7.26 -12.33 -0.60
C GLY A 103 -7.41 -11.42 -1.81
N VAL A 104 -6.48 -10.48 -1.97
CA VAL A 104 -6.45 -9.47 -3.05
C VAL A 104 -5.31 -9.75 -4.04
N ALA A 105 -5.60 -9.61 -5.33
CA ALA A 105 -4.59 -9.45 -6.38
C ALA A 105 -4.69 -8.05 -6.95
N ASP A 106 -3.55 -7.40 -7.17
CA ASP A 106 -3.49 -6.12 -7.85
C ASP A 106 -2.28 -6.04 -8.79
N GLU A 107 -2.52 -5.59 -10.01
CA GLU A 107 -1.47 -5.26 -10.97
C GLU A 107 -1.49 -3.76 -11.22
N LEU A 108 -0.46 -3.06 -10.74
CA LEU A 108 -0.45 -1.61 -10.61
C LEU A 108 0.84 -0.99 -11.12
N THR A 109 0.83 0.33 -11.27
CA THR A 109 2.02 1.16 -11.41
C THR A 109 2.38 1.69 -10.03
N PHE A 110 3.53 1.30 -9.50
CA PHE A 110 4.01 1.78 -8.21
C PHE A 110 4.92 2.98 -8.42
N ASN A 111 4.70 4.04 -7.67
CA ASN A 111 5.37 5.32 -7.85
C ASN A 111 6.17 5.69 -6.60
N LEU A 112 7.37 6.21 -6.82
CA LEU A 112 8.22 6.80 -5.80
C LEU A 112 8.59 8.22 -6.21
N LEU A 113 8.52 9.16 -5.27
CA LEU A 113 9.05 10.51 -5.43
C LEU A 113 10.00 10.82 -4.28
N GLY A 114 11.24 11.14 -4.59
CA GLY A 114 12.25 11.42 -3.58
C GLY A 114 13.64 11.71 -4.14
N LEU A 115 14.61 11.85 -3.24
CA LEU A 115 15.99 12.17 -3.58
C LEU A 115 16.68 11.00 -4.30
N GLY A 116 17.55 11.30 -5.27
CA GLY A 116 18.26 10.30 -6.06
C GLY A 116 19.09 9.33 -5.24
N GLY A 117 19.68 9.78 -4.12
CA GLY A 117 20.42 8.91 -3.21
C GLY A 117 19.55 7.79 -2.60
N ILE A 118 18.26 8.06 -2.33
CA ILE A 118 17.31 7.05 -1.87
C ILE A 118 17.02 6.04 -3.00
N MET A 119 16.79 6.53 -4.22
CA MET A 119 16.54 5.67 -5.38
C MET A 119 17.73 4.76 -5.70
N GLN A 120 18.94 5.29 -5.60
CA GLN A 120 20.18 4.51 -5.76
C GLN A 120 20.32 3.45 -4.67
N ALA A 121 19.95 3.75 -3.42
CA ALA A 121 19.95 2.77 -2.33
C ALA A 121 18.96 1.62 -2.54
N ILE A 122 17.80 1.89 -3.17
CA ILE A 122 16.84 0.86 -3.60
C ILE A 122 17.42 0.01 -4.75
N GLY A 123 18.35 0.57 -5.52
CA GLY A 123 19.02 -0.11 -6.64
C GLY A 123 18.63 0.44 -8.01
N TYR A 124 18.05 1.64 -8.08
CA TYR A 124 17.66 2.28 -9.32
C TYR A 124 18.78 3.15 -9.89
N ALA A 125 18.99 3.07 -11.20
CA ALA A 125 20.08 3.73 -11.91
C ALA A 125 19.77 5.21 -12.27
N VAL A 126 19.38 6.01 -11.27
CA VAL A 126 19.24 7.47 -11.44
C VAL A 126 20.63 8.15 -11.37
N PRO A 127 20.89 9.20 -12.15
CA PRO A 127 22.25 9.69 -12.37
C PRO A 127 22.83 10.56 -11.24
N ASP A 128 22.01 11.34 -10.52
CA ASP A 128 22.48 12.30 -9.52
C ASP A 128 21.87 12.03 -8.12
N PRO A 129 22.67 11.75 -7.08
CA PRO A 129 22.12 11.48 -5.75
C PRO A 129 21.50 12.70 -5.07
N HIS A 130 21.72 13.92 -5.57
CA HIS A 130 21.27 15.18 -4.96
C HIS A 130 20.05 15.80 -5.63
N LYS A 131 19.55 15.21 -6.72
CA LYS A 131 18.34 15.65 -7.42
C LYS A 131 17.13 14.82 -7.03
N PHE A 132 15.94 15.33 -7.29
CA PHE A 132 14.69 14.60 -7.07
C PHE A 132 14.24 13.86 -8.32
N TYR A 133 13.71 12.66 -8.12
CA TYR A 133 13.22 11.81 -9.18
C TYR A 133 11.82 11.31 -8.84
N HIS A 134 10.95 11.28 -9.86
CA HIS A 134 9.78 10.41 -9.89
C HIS A 134 10.18 9.13 -10.60
N VAL A 135 10.18 8.02 -9.87
CA VAL A 135 10.44 6.67 -10.38
C VAL A 135 9.11 5.92 -10.41
N GLN A 136 8.90 5.12 -11.45
CA GLN A 136 7.74 4.24 -11.53
C GLN A 136 8.10 2.88 -12.14
N SER A 137 7.43 1.83 -11.69
CA SER A 137 7.52 0.48 -12.25
C SER A 137 6.17 -0.22 -12.18
N ARG A 138 5.90 -1.13 -13.12
CA ARG A 138 4.79 -2.08 -13.04
C ARG A 138 5.10 -3.11 -11.97
N GLN A 139 4.12 -3.39 -11.12
CA GLN A 139 4.24 -4.35 -10.04
C GLN A 139 2.98 -5.21 -9.91
N ALA A 140 3.15 -6.43 -9.41
CA ALA A 140 2.07 -7.31 -9.03
C ALA A 140 2.11 -7.53 -7.52
N PHE A 141 1.01 -7.22 -6.86
CA PHE A 141 0.80 -7.36 -5.43
C PHE A 141 -0.22 -8.45 -5.19
N ILE A 142 0.12 -9.43 -4.35
CA ILE A 142 -0.78 -10.48 -3.90
C ILE A 142 -0.85 -10.40 -2.38
N TRP A 143 -2.02 -10.14 -1.83
CA TRP A 143 -2.25 -9.97 -0.39
C TRP A 143 -3.11 -11.12 0.10
N PRO A 144 -2.53 -12.20 0.66
CA PRO A 144 -3.31 -13.26 1.27
C PRO A 144 -4.07 -12.77 2.49
N TYR A 145 -5.32 -13.20 2.66
CA TYR A 145 -6.15 -12.93 3.83
C TYR A 145 -6.65 -14.24 4.45
N ASP A 146 -6.92 -14.21 5.76
CA ASP A 146 -7.57 -15.32 6.45
C ASP A 146 -9.10 -15.24 6.39
N SER A 147 -9.78 -16.26 6.93
CA SER A 147 -11.25 -16.33 6.98
C SER A 147 -11.91 -15.25 7.86
N HIS A 148 -11.13 -14.45 8.58
CA HIS A 148 -11.57 -13.32 9.39
C HIS A 148 -11.22 -11.97 8.75
N ALA A 149 -10.86 -11.96 7.46
CA ALA A 149 -10.43 -10.78 6.72
C ALA A 149 -9.20 -10.08 7.35
N ARG A 150 -8.30 -10.83 7.97
CA ARG A 150 -7.00 -10.32 8.44
C ARG A 150 -5.90 -10.64 7.45
N LEU A 151 -4.99 -9.70 7.25
CA LEU A 151 -3.86 -9.82 6.36
C LEU A 151 -2.92 -10.94 6.82
N ALA A 152 -2.72 -11.93 5.96
CA ALA A 152 -1.84 -13.07 6.20
C ALA A 152 -0.46 -12.91 5.56
N GLY A 153 -0.26 -11.89 4.71
CA GLY A 153 1.01 -11.64 4.07
C GLY A 153 0.91 -10.65 2.92
N GLU A 154 2.03 -10.40 2.26
CA GLU A 154 2.09 -9.58 1.05
C GLU A 154 3.18 -10.15 0.14
N HIS A 155 2.86 -10.38 -1.13
CA HIS A 155 3.83 -10.75 -2.14
C HIS A 155 3.93 -9.62 -3.16
N LEU A 156 5.08 -8.95 -3.19
CA LEU A 156 5.38 -7.84 -4.08
C LEU A 156 6.36 -8.32 -5.15
N TYR A 157 5.93 -8.24 -6.40
CA TYR A 157 6.75 -8.54 -7.58
C TYR A 157 6.92 -7.31 -8.46
N GLU A 158 8.15 -6.79 -8.52
CA GLU A 158 8.50 -5.68 -9.40
C GLU A 158 8.94 -6.16 -10.80
N ASP A 159 8.30 -5.64 -11.85
CA ASP A 159 8.82 -5.76 -13.21
C ASP A 159 9.89 -4.68 -13.44
N LYS A 160 11.15 -5.05 -13.22
CA LYS A 160 12.30 -4.15 -13.44
C LYS A 160 12.45 -3.69 -14.89
N THR A 161 11.87 -4.39 -15.86
CA THR A 161 11.97 -4.00 -17.29
C THR A 161 11.06 -2.82 -17.62
N SER A 162 10.04 -2.59 -16.80
CA SER A 162 9.12 -1.45 -16.91
C SER A 162 9.60 -0.19 -16.18
N LEU A 163 10.71 -0.27 -15.45
CA LEU A 163 11.17 0.83 -14.62
C LEU A 163 11.55 2.05 -15.46
N THR A 164 10.94 3.19 -15.12
CA THR A 164 11.26 4.48 -15.73
C THR A 164 11.41 5.53 -14.64
N TRP A 165 12.13 6.60 -14.96
CA TRP A 165 12.30 7.74 -14.06
C TRP A 165 12.41 9.05 -14.83
N VAL A 166 12.01 10.13 -14.17
CA VAL A 166 12.22 11.50 -14.64
C VAL A 166 12.76 12.35 -13.50
N GLU A 167 13.65 13.29 -13.80
CA GLU A 167 14.04 14.35 -12.88
C GLU A 167 12.84 15.28 -12.65
N VAL A 168 12.64 15.72 -11.41
CA VAL A 168 11.52 16.59 -11.00
C VAL A 168 12.04 17.87 -10.40
N ASP A 169 11.48 19.01 -10.81
CA ASP A 169 11.80 20.32 -10.24
C ASP A 169 11.31 20.39 -8.79
N GLU A 170 12.10 21.00 -7.90
CA GLU A 170 11.76 21.16 -6.48
C GLU A 170 10.42 21.87 -6.26
N ALA A 171 10.06 22.80 -7.15
CA ALA A 171 8.80 23.53 -7.07
C ALA A 171 7.56 22.65 -7.35
N GLU A 172 7.72 21.49 -7.98
CA GLU A 172 6.63 20.53 -8.22
C GLU A 172 6.48 19.50 -7.10
N LEU A 173 7.46 19.39 -6.19
CA LEU A 173 7.49 18.32 -5.21
C LEU A 173 6.33 18.41 -4.21
N THR A 174 5.93 17.25 -3.72
CA THR A 174 5.30 17.12 -2.41
C THR A 174 6.28 16.44 -1.46
N THR A 175 5.97 16.44 -0.17
CA THR A 175 6.85 15.89 0.86
C THR A 175 6.24 14.64 1.49
N ALA A 176 7.07 13.74 2.01
CA ALA A 176 6.58 12.59 2.77
C ALA A 176 5.71 13.02 3.96
N ALA A 177 6.04 14.14 4.61
CA ALA A 177 5.22 14.72 5.67
C ALA A 177 3.83 15.13 5.17
N ARG A 178 3.76 15.81 4.02
CA ARG A 178 2.48 16.23 3.43
C ARG A 178 1.64 15.03 2.99
N VAL A 179 2.26 14.01 2.41
CA VAL A 179 1.54 12.76 2.05
C VAL A 179 1.04 12.03 3.29
N LYS A 180 1.80 11.98 4.39
CA LYS A 180 1.33 11.43 5.68
C LYS A 180 0.08 12.17 6.18
N GLU A 181 0.00 13.50 5.99
CA GLU A 181 -1.21 14.26 6.33
C GLU A 181 -2.41 13.91 5.45
N ILE A 182 -2.21 13.83 4.12
CA ILE A 182 -3.27 13.44 3.16
C ILE A 182 -3.81 12.05 3.51
N GLN A 183 -2.92 11.10 3.80
CA GLN A 183 -3.30 9.73 4.12
C GLN A 183 -4.08 9.62 5.43
N LYS A 184 -3.75 10.47 6.43
CA LYS A 184 -4.55 10.60 7.67
C LYS A 184 -5.94 11.18 7.39
N GLU A 185 -6.02 12.21 6.55
CA GLU A 185 -7.30 12.80 6.15
C GLU A 185 -8.20 11.76 5.46
N LEU A 186 -7.65 10.99 4.51
CA LEU A 186 -8.36 9.92 3.80
C LEU A 186 -8.79 8.79 4.74
N LEU A 187 -7.94 8.44 5.72
CA LEU A 187 -8.28 7.47 6.75
C LEU A 187 -9.46 7.96 7.62
N ASP A 188 -9.45 9.22 8.05
CA ASP A 188 -10.54 9.81 8.82
C ASP A 188 -11.85 9.83 8.02
N GLN A 189 -11.78 10.10 6.71
CA GLN A 189 -12.95 10.01 5.81
C GLN A 189 -13.51 8.58 5.72
N LEU A 190 -12.65 7.55 5.67
CA LEU A 190 -13.12 6.15 5.73
C LEU A 190 -13.84 5.84 7.03
N HIS A 191 -13.28 6.25 8.17
CA HIS A 191 -13.90 6.08 9.48
C HIS A 191 -15.25 6.82 9.56
N ALA A 192 -15.33 8.05 9.06
CA ALA A 192 -16.59 8.80 9.00
C ALA A 192 -17.64 8.12 8.11
N ARG A 193 -17.21 7.48 7.01
CA ARG A 193 -18.10 6.82 6.05
C ARG A 193 -18.63 5.48 6.54
N PHE A 194 -17.78 4.66 7.15
CA PHE A 194 -18.11 3.26 7.47
C PHE A 194 -18.25 2.97 8.97
N GLY A 195 -17.93 3.94 9.83
CA GLY A 195 -17.92 3.78 11.28
C GLY A 195 -16.66 3.08 11.79
N GLU A 196 -16.60 2.82 13.09
CA GLU A 196 -15.49 2.10 13.71
C GLU A 196 -15.47 0.61 13.35
N ASN A 197 -14.28 0.00 13.32
CA ASN A 197 -14.09 -1.43 13.04
C ASN A 197 -14.66 -1.91 11.70
N PHE A 198 -14.81 -1.02 10.72
CA PHE A 198 -15.46 -1.30 9.45
C PHE A 198 -14.81 -2.42 8.62
N TRP A 199 -13.53 -2.70 8.85
CA TRP A 199 -12.77 -3.77 8.20
C TRP A 199 -12.92 -5.13 8.88
N VAL A 200 -13.39 -5.18 10.12
CA VAL A 200 -13.50 -6.42 10.90
C VAL A 200 -14.62 -7.29 10.37
N TYR A 201 -14.32 -8.58 10.16
CA TYR A 201 -15.29 -9.60 9.78
C TYR A 201 -15.60 -10.52 10.95
N GLU A 202 -16.83 -10.44 11.46
CA GLU A 202 -17.32 -11.26 12.58
C GLU A 202 -17.81 -12.66 12.13
N GLY A 203 -17.67 -13.00 10.85
CA GLY A 203 -18.28 -14.19 10.25
C GLY A 203 -19.75 -13.98 9.86
N GLU A 204 -20.32 -14.93 9.15
CA GLU A 204 -21.77 -14.99 8.99
C GLU A 204 -22.39 -15.34 10.34
N LYS A 205 -23.23 -14.44 10.89
CA LYS A 205 -24.12 -14.84 11.98
C LYS A 205 -24.97 -15.98 11.44
N ALA A 206 -24.81 -17.18 11.99
CA ALA A 206 -25.69 -18.29 11.68
C ALA A 206 -27.12 -17.81 11.89
N THR A 207 -27.88 -17.71 10.80
CA THR A 207 -29.33 -17.51 10.88
C THR A 207 -29.88 -18.75 11.57
N ALA A 208 -30.19 -18.62 12.86
CA ALA A 208 -30.92 -19.62 13.63
C ALA A 208 -32.35 -19.77 13.12
#